data_AF-A0A7J3UA44-F1
#
_entry.id   AF-A0A7J3UA44-F1
#
_cell.length_a   1.000
_cell.length_b   1.000
_cell.length_c   1.000
_cell.angle_alpha   90.00
_cell.angle_beta   90.00
_cell.angle_gamma   90.00
#
_symmetry.space_group_name_H-M   'P 1'
#
loop_
_entity.id
_entity.type
_entity.pdbx_description
1 polymer ?
#
loop_
_entity_poly.entity_id
_entity_poly.type
_entity_poly.pdbx_seq_one_letter_code
_entity_poly.pdbx_strand_id
1 'polypeptide(L)'
;MALSISDGARGISEKLYVLGRRGGKGGVLNIGRYYALDKSLGSNVYVDGAKPHVILICGKRGYGKSYTMGTFIEELSMMEQDIRKNIGVIVIDTLGIYWTSFFGNKKHEEMLEKWGLFPSGIKIRLLSSPDNVEEYRKMGLPAEKFSLKTSEISPLQWCNLFGIRIVDSTGVAIARAINELEGKEYSIDDIIEQMANDDRSSNEAKGAGENFFKMASSWDVFDKKGMPLDEIVRAGETTVVDISSYPEELKVIIVAVLARKIFESRVRERKNDEKDIIKGKSTGRKKFPLVWMAIDEAQIFLPPGKSVSKDVIINQWMRQGRQP
;
A
#
# COMPACT_ATOMS: atom_id res chain seq x y z
N MET A 1 16.37 -18.30 -11.86
CA MET A 1 17.75 -18.76 -12.17
C MET A 1 18.67 -17.65 -11.69
N ALA A 2 19.48 -17.90 -10.65
CA ALA A 2 20.35 -16.87 -10.07
C ALA A 2 21.47 -16.53 -11.07
N LEU A 3 21.62 -15.26 -11.43
CA LEU A 3 22.75 -14.81 -12.25
C LEU A 3 24.01 -14.81 -11.39
N SER A 4 24.79 -15.90 -11.46
CA SER A 4 26.14 -15.96 -10.88
C SER A 4 27.13 -15.22 -11.79
N ILE A 5 27.82 -14.22 -11.24
CA ILE A 5 28.90 -13.50 -11.93
C ILE A 5 30.20 -14.25 -11.66
N SER A 6 30.65 -15.07 -12.62
CA SER A 6 32.03 -15.57 -12.68
C SER A 6 32.88 -14.59 -13.49
N ASP A 7 33.81 -13.92 -12.83
CA ASP A 7 34.87 -13.15 -13.48
C ASP A 7 35.84 -14.12 -14.17
N GLY A 8 35.68 -14.31 -15.48
CA GLY A 8 36.62 -15.14 -16.24
C GLY A 8 36.15 -15.60 -17.62
N ALA A 9 35.97 -14.66 -18.55
CA ALA A 9 36.33 -14.81 -19.97
C ALA A 9 35.82 -13.57 -20.74
N ARG A 10 36.71 -12.94 -21.52
CA ARG A 10 36.42 -11.74 -22.32
C ARG A 10 35.38 -12.02 -23.42
N GLY A 11 34.15 -11.61 -23.17
CA GLY A 11 33.20 -11.09 -24.15
C GLY A 11 32.67 -9.78 -23.56
N ILE A 12 32.38 -8.77 -24.40
CA ILE A 12 31.95 -7.42 -24.02
C ILE A 12 31.11 -7.45 -22.74
N SER A 13 31.65 -6.90 -21.64
CA SER A 13 30.88 -6.74 -20.39
C SER A 13 29.61 -5.97 -20.75
N GLU A 14 28.46 -6.65 -20.76
CA GLU A 14 27.17 -5.99 -20.90
C GLU A 14 27.06 -5.02 -19.73
N LYS A 15 27.25 -3.74 -20.03
CA LYS A 15 27.16 -2.68 -19.03
C LYS A 15 25.71 -2.63 -18.57
N LEU A 16 25.46 -3.20 -17.39
CA LEU A 16 24.14 -3.29 -16.80
C LEU A 16 23.72 -1.89 -16.32
N TYR A 17 22.72 -1.30 -16.97
CA TYR A 17 22.21 0.02 -16.61
C TYR A 17 21.17 -0.10 -15.50
N VAL A 18 21.54 0.27 -14.28
CA VAL A 18 20.65 0.29 -13.10
C VAL A 18 20.35 1.73 -12.70
N LEU A 19 19.10 2.14 -12.86
CA LEU A 19 18.61 3.42 -12.34
C LEU A 19 18.58 3.39 -10.81
N GLY A 20 19.07 4.47 -10.19
CA GLY A 20 19.07 4.59 -8.72
C GLY A 20 20.26 3.93 -8.01
N ARG A 21 21.20 3.33 -8.75
CA ARG A 21 22.38 2.65 -8.18
C ARG A 21 23.67 2.99 -8.94
N ARG A 22 24.79 3.08 -8.22
CA ARG A 22 26.14 3.31 -8.79
C ARG A 22 27.04 2.05 -8.84
N GLY A 23 26.65 0.99 -8.13
CA GLY A 23 27.34 -0.31 -8.07
C GLY A 23 26.66 -1.26 -7.07
N GLY A 24 26.97 -2.56 -7.14
CA GLY A 24 26.41 -3.62 -6.28
C GLY A 24 25.82 -4.79 -7.08
N LYS A 25 25.66 -5.96 -6.44
CA LYS A 25 25.07 -7.18 -7.03
C LYS A 25 23.68 -7.45 -6.43
N GLY A 26 22.78 -8.03 -7.21
CA GLY A 26 21.44 -8.48 -6.79
C GLY A 26 20.40 -7.37 -6.55
N GLY A 27 19.13 -7.72 -6.39
CA GLY A 27 18.04 -6.79 -6.04
C GLY A 27 17.83 -5.68 -7.08
N VAL A 28 17.87 -6.05 -8.36
CA VAL A 28 17.57 -5.18 -9.49
C VAL A 28 16.27 -5.65 -10.15
N LEU A 29 15.45 -4.69 -10.56
CA LEU A 29 14.14 -4.92 -11.18
C LEU A 29 14.28 -4.66 -12.67
N ASN A 30 14.00 -5.63 -13.53
CA ASN A 30 14.01 -5.45 -14.97
C ASN A 30 12.72 -4.75 -15.42
N ILE A 31 12.82 -3.47 -15.79
CA ILE A 31 11.66 -2.65 -16.12
C ILE A 31 11.44 -2.48 -17.62
N GLY A 32 12.26 -3.12 -18.45
CA GLY A 32 12.14 -3.06 -19.89
C GLY A 32 13.47 -3.09 -20.63
N ARG A 33 13.46 -2.60 -21.86
CA ARG A 33 14.64 -2.53 -22.75
C ARG A 33 14.73 -1.17 -23.40
N TYR A 34 15.94 -0.78 -23.80
CA TYR A 34 16.10 0.32 -24.73
C TYR A 34 15.33 0.02 -26.03
N TYR A 35 14.60 1.01 -26.54
CA TYR A 35 13.93 0.91 -27.83
C TYR A 35 14.61 1.86 -28.80
N ALA A 36 15.30 1.30 -29.80
CA ALA A 36 16.03 2.08 -30.79
C ALA A 36 15.08 2.68 -31.84
N LEU A 37 15.55 3.71 -32.55
CA LEU A 37 14.74 4.41 -33.58
C LEU A 37 14.34 3.50 -34.74
N ASP A 38 15.13 2.45 -35.01
CA ASP A 38 14.87 1.41 -36.00
C ASP A 38 13.89 0.33 -35.50
N LYS A 39 13.29 0.54 -34.31
CA LYS A 39 12.38 -0.39 -33.62
C LYS A 39 13.02 -1.67 -33.10
N SER A 40 14.35 -1.77 -33.12
CA SER A 40 15.04 -2.89 -32.49
C SER A 40 15.06 -2.76 -30.96
N LEU A 41 15.05 -3.90 -30.28
CA LEU A 41 15.20 -3.98 -28.82
C LEU A 41 16.70 -3.98 -28.48
N GLY A 42 17.11 -3.00 -27.69
CA GLY A 42 18.45 -2.91 -27.12
C GLY A 42 18.57 -3.62 -25.77
N SER A 43 19.59 -3.22 -25.00
CA SER A 43 19.89 -3.79 -23.68
C SER A 43 18.74 -3.61 -22.68
N ASN A 44 18.65 -4.52 -21.72
CA ASN A 44 17.73 -4.41 -20.59
C ASN A 44 18.03 -3.16 -19.74
N VAL A 45 16.97 -2.57 -19.18
CA VAL A 45 17.02 -1.42 -18.28
C VAL A 45 16.50 -1.87 -16.92
N TYR A 46 17.26 -1.57 -15.88
CA TYR A 46 16.96 -2.00 -14.53
C TYR A 46 16.74 -0.83 -13.57
N VAL A 47 16.04 -1.08 -12.47
CA VAL A 47 15.91 -0.18 -11.31
C VAL A 47 16.43 -0.89 -10.07
N ASP A 48 17.04 -0.16 -9.15
CA ASP A 48 17.38 -0.68 -7.82
C ASP A 48 16.10 -0.99 -7.02
N GLY A 49 15.89 -2.26 -6.66
CA GLY A 49 14.74 -2.68 -5.85
C GLY A 49 15.04 -2.71 -4.35
N ALA A 50 16.31 -2.61 -3.96
CA ALA A 50 16.78 -2.80 -2.59
C ALA A 50 16.92 -1.49 -1.80
N LYS A 51 16.88 -0.34 -2.47
CA LYS A 51 17.02 0.99 -1.84
C LYS A 51 15.73 1.80 -1.91
N PRO A 52 15.58 2.84 -1.07
CA PRO A 52 14.41 3.70 -1.12
C PRO A 52 14.32 4.50 -2.41
N HIS A 53 13.16 4.44 -3.07
CA HIS A 53 12.83 5.22 -4.26
C HIS A 53 11.48 5.94 -4.13
N VAL A 54 11.34 7.02 -4.87
CA VAL A 54 10.04 7.64 -5.17
C VAL A 54 9.93 7.62 -6.68
N ILE A 55 8.93 6.91 -7.19
CA ILE A 55 8.71 6.69 -8.63
C ILE A 55 7.34 7.25 -8.98
N LEU A 56 7.30 8.10 -10.01
CA LEU A 56 6.06 8.60 -10.60
C LEU A 56 5.87 7.93 -11.95
N ILE A 57 4.77 7.18 -12.10
CA ILE A 57 4.32 6.61 -13.37
C ILE A 57 3.19 7.49 -13.90
N CYS A 58 3.46 8.27 -14.95
CA CYS A 58 2.50 9.20 -15.52
C CYS A 58 2.32 9.01 -17.04
N GLY A 59 1.12 9.29 -17.53
CA GLY A 59 0.77 9.15 -18.95
C GLY A 59 -0.74 9.26 -19.16
N LYS A 60 -1.15 9.45 -20.42
CA LYS A 60 -2.57 9.51 -20.81
C LYS A 60 -3.29 8.19 -20.51
N ARG A 61 -4.62 8.21 -20.53
CA ARG A 61 -5.44 6.98 -20.38
C ARG A 61 -5.05 5.98 -21.47
N GLY A 62 -4.86 4.71 -21.09
CA GLY A 62 -4.47 3.63 -22.00
C GLY A 62 -2.97 3.51 -22.31
N TYR A 63 -2.09 4.34 -21.71
CA TYR A 63 -0.65 4.33 -22.02
C TYR A 63 0.15 3.32 -21.18
N GLY A 64 -0.50 2.32 -20.58
CA GLY A 64 0.18 1.27 -19.84
C GLY A 64 0.72 1.67 -18.46
N LYS A 65 0.11 2.66 -17.77
CA LYS A 65 0.49 3.04 -16.40
C LYS A 65 0.40 1.86 -15.42
N SER A 66 -0.78 1.26 -15.30
CA SER A 66 -1.02 0.10 -14.44
C SER A 66 -0.22 -1.11 -14.88
N TYR A 67 0.00 -1.30 -16.19
CA TYR A 67 0.90 -2.33 -16.70
C TYR A 67 2.34 -2.14 -16.20
N THR A 68 2.86 -0.91 -16.30
CA THR A 68 4.20 -0.56 -15.80
C THR A 68 4.29 -0.78 -14.29
N MET A 69 3.27 -0.39 -13.52
CA MET A 69 3.23 -0.65 -12.08
C MET A 69 3.20 -2.15 -11.78
N GLY A 70 2.45 -2.93 -12.55
CA GLY A 70 2.44 -4.39 -12.52
C GLY A 70 3.83 -5.00 -12.73
N THR A 71 4.60 -4.51 -13.72
CA THR A 71 5.99 -4.94 -13.93
C THR A 71 6.85 -4.72 -12.69
N PHE A 72 6.74 -3.57 -12.02
CA PHE A 72 7.47 -3.35 -10.76
C PHE A 72 7.04 -4.33 -9.67
N ILE A 73 5.73 -4.55 -9.50
CA ILE A 73 5.19 -5.46 -8.49
C ILE A 73 5.67 -6.90 -8.73
N GLU A 74 5.66 -7.36 -9.97
CA GLU A 74 6.14 -8.69 -10.37
C GLU A 74 7.63 -8.84 -10.11
N GLU A 75 8.46 -7.91 -10.60
CA GLU A 75 9.90 -7.92 -10.38
C GLU A 75 10.25 -7.88 -8.88
N LEU A 76 9.54 -7.08 -8.08
CA LEU A 76 9.73 -7.03 -6.64
C LEU A 76 9.40 -8.37 -5.98
N SER A 77 8.32 -9.02 -6.44
CA SER A 77 7.86 -10.32 -5.94
C SER A 77 8.80 -11.47 -6.33
N MET A 78 9.47 -11.34 -7.46
CA MET A 78 10.39 -12.36 -8.02
C MET A 78 11.86 -12.12 -7.67
N MET A 79 12.18 -11.07 -6.90
CA MET A 79 13.54 -10.81 -6.41
C MET A 79 14.14 -12.01 -5.66
N GLU A 80 15.47 -12.06 -5.66
CA GLU A 80 16.29 -13.02 -4.91
C GLU A 80 15.82 -13.15 -3.45
N GLN A 81 15.65 -14.38 -2.97
CA GLN A 81 15.06 -14.68 -1.66
C GLN A 81 15.74 -13.92 -0.51
N ASP A 82 17.07 -13.80 -0.54
CA ASP A 82 17.84 -13.15 0.51
C ASP A 82 17.58 -11.65 0.64
N ILE A 83 17.16 -11.01 -0.46
CA ILE A 83 16.78 -9.60 -0.49
C ILE A 83 15.27 -9.49 -0.22
N ARG A 84 14.48 -10.28 -0.95
CA ARG A 84 13.02 -10.28 -0.89
C ARG A 84 12.50 -10.50 0.53
N LYS A 85 13.13 -11.38 1.32
CA LYS A 85 12.73 -11.65 2.73
C LYS A 85 12.79 -10.45 3.67
N ASN A 86 13.38 -9.33 3.25
CA ASN A 86 13.45 -8.09 4.02
C ASN A 86 12.52 -6.98 3.48
N ILE A 87 11.78 -7.25 2.41
CA ILE A 87 10.94 -6.28 1.70
C ILE A 87 9.49 -6.77 1.72
N GLY A 88 8.56 -5.91 2.13
CA GLY A 88 7.13 -6.11 1.92
C GLY A 88 6.63 -5.21 0.79
N VAL A 89 5.75 -5.71 -0.05
CA VAL A 89 5.10 -4.92 -1.10
C VAL A 89 3.64 -4.75 -0.74
N ILE A 90 3.14 -3.52 -0.76
CA ILE A 90 1.72 -3.21 -0.61
C ILE A 90 1.24 -2.49 -1.87
N VAL A 91 0.17 -3.00 -2.47
CA VAL A 91 -0.49 -2.44 -3.65
C VAL A 91 -1.84 -1.92 -3.22
N ILE A 92 -2.05 -0.61 -3.35
CA ILE A 92 -3.35 0.02 -3.17
C ILE A 92 -4.06 -0.02 -4.52
N ASP A 93 -5.05 -0.91 -4.63
CA ASP A 93 -5.78 -1.15 -5.87
C ASP A 93 -7.12 -0.43 -5.83
N THR A 94 -7.20 0.68 -6.56
CA THR A 94 -8.41 1.53 -6.63
C THR A 94 -9.43 1.05 -7.65
N LEU A 95 -9.02 0.16 -8.58
CA LEU A 95 -9.82 -0.28 -9.73
C LEU A 95 -10.16 -1.78 -9.68
N GLY A 96 -9.51 -2.56 -8.81
CA GLY A 96 -9.76 -3.99 -8.65
C GLY A 96 -9.17 -4.82 -9.79
N ILE A 97 -7.93 -4.53 -10.20
CA ILE A 97 -7.27 -5.19 -11.35
C ILE A 97 -6.05 -6.03 -10.97
N TYR A 98 -5.38 -5.77 -9.84
CA TYR A 98 -4.13 -6.43 -9.49
C TYR A 98 -4.30 -7.82 -8.88
N TRP A 99 -5.52 -8.22 -8.54
CA TRP A 99 -5.80 -9.63 -8.21
C TRP A 99 -5.44 -10.57 -9.36
N THR A 100 -5.50 -10.08 -10.60
CA THR A 100 -5.16 -10.85 -11.80
C THR A 100 -3.69 -11.26 -11.85
N SER A 101 -2.79 -10.57 -11.14
CA SER A 101 -1.37 -10.91 -11.01
C SER A 101 -1.13 -12.28 -10.36
N PHE A 102 -2.14 -12.85 -9.69
CA PHE A 102 -2.07 -14.23 -9.21
C PHE A 102 -1.97 -15.25 -10.35
N PHE A 103 -2.50 -14.92 -11.53
CA PHE A 103 -2.54 -15.81 -12.68
C PHE A 103 -1.46 -15.45 -13.71
N GLY A 104 -0.96 -16.46 -14.41
CA GLY A 104 -0.10 -16.24 -15.57
C GLY A 104 -0.83 -15.60 -16.73
N ASN A 105 -0.19 -14.62 -17.37
CA ASN A 105 -0.74 -13.89 -18.53
C ASN A 105 -0.73 -14.75 -19.82
N LYS A 106 -1.65 -15.70 -19.91
CA LYS A 106 -1.83 -16.55 -21.11
C LYS A 106 -2.30 -15.78 -22.34
N LYS A 107 -3.01 -14.66 -22.14
CA LYS A 107 -3.54 -13.84 -23.24
C LYS A 107 -2.43 -13.29 -24.15
N HIS A 108 -1.24 -13.06 -23.61
CA HIS A 108 -0.12 -12.48 -24.35
C HIS A 108 1.13 -13.37 -24.35
N GLU A 109 0.94 -14.70 -24.38
CA GLU A 109 2.03 -15.68 -24.34
C GLU A 109 3.08 -15.49 -25.44
N GLU A 110 2.65 -15.36 -26.71
CA GLU A 110 3.57 -15.09 -27.84
C GLU A 110 4.40 -13.81 -27.66
N MET A 111 3.84 -12.80 -26.97
CA MET A 111 4.56 -11.57 -26.67
C MET A 111 5.60 -11.81 -25.57
N LEU A 112 5.26 -12.56 -24.53
CA LEU A 112 6.20 -12.92 -23.47
C LEU A 112 7.37 -13.75 -24.01
N GLU A 113 7.11 -14.70 -24.91
CA GLU A 113 8.14 -15.53 -25.53
C GLU A 113 9.18 -14.69 -26.29
N LYS A 114 8.74 -13.64 -27.02
CA LYS A 114 9.64 -12.68 -27.69
C LYS A 114 10.56 -11.94 -26.71
N TRP A 115 10.14 -11.82 -25.46
CA TRP A 115 10.92 -11.23 -24.38
C TRP A 115 11.74 -12.26 -23.59
N GLY A 116 11.64 -13.54 -23.94
CA GLY A 116 12.26 -14.65 -23.21
C GLY A 116 11.56 -14.96 -21.88
N LEU A 117 10.28 -14.60 -21.77
CA LEU A 117 9.43 -14.80 -20.61
C LEU A 117 8.38 -15.86 -20.92
N PHE A 118 7.80 -16.45 -19.88
CA PHE A 118 6.69 -17.39 -19.97
C PHE A 118 5.56 -16.92 -19.07
N PRO A 119 4.28 -17.23 -19.39
CA PRO A 119 3.15 -16.89 -18.54
C PRO A 119 3.34 -17.44 -17.11
N SER A 120 3.47 -16.54 -16.14
CA SER A 120 3.61 -16.88 -14.73
C SER A 120 2.86 -15.87 -13.88
N GLY A 121 2.26 -16.35 -12.79
CA GLY A 121 1.63 -15.51 -11.78
C GLY A 121 2.56 -15.35 -10.57
N ILE A 122 2.25 -14.37 -9.73
CA ILE A 122 2.94 -14.15 -8.45
C ILE A 122 2.03 -14.55 -7.29
N LYS A 123 2.64 -15.02 -6.19
CA LYS A 123 1.90 -15.20 -4.94
C LYS A 123 1.51 -13.82 -4.41
N ILE A 124 0.21 -13.56 -4.31
CA ILE A 124 -0.33 -12.37 -3.68
C ILE A 124 -1.15 -12.73 -2.44
N ARG A 125 -1.14 -11.84 -1.46
CA ARG A 125 -2.13 -11.80 -0.38
C ARG A 125 -3.20 -10.80 -0.81
N LEU A 126 -4.45 -11.23 -0.91
CA LEU A 126 -5.55 -10.37 -1.37
C LEU A 126 -6.44 -9.96 -0.19
N LEU A 127 -6.53 -8.65 0.04
CA LEU A 127 -7.33 -8.01 1.08
C LEU A 127 -8.39 -7.14 0.41
N SER A 128 -9.66 -7.30 0.76
CA SER A 128 -10.76 -6.54 0.13
C SER A 128 -11.99 -6.43 1.02
N SER A 129 -13.06 -5.82 0.50
CA SER A 129 -14.39 -5.80 1.14
C SER A 129 -14.98 -7.21 1.25
N PRO A 130 -15.92 -7.46 2.20
CA PRO A 130 -16.57 -8.76 2.33
C PRO A 130 -17.17 -9.27 1.01
N ASP A 131 -17.86 -8.40 0.29
CA ASP A 131 -18.50 -8.72 -1.00
C ASP A 131 -17.47 -9.20 -2.02
N ASN A 132 -16.37 -8.45 -2.21
CA ASN A 132 -15.31 -8.82 -3.14
C ASN A 132 -14.58 -10.11 -2.69
N VAL A 133 -14.42 -10.33 -1.38
CA VAL A 133 -13.80 -11.56 -0.85
C VAL A 133 -14.60 -12.80 -1.24
N GLU A 134 -15.94 -12.74 -1.19
CA GLU A 134 -16.78 -13.85 -1.64
C GLU A 134 -16.60 -14.14 -3.13
N GLU A 135 -16.54 -13.10 -3.97
CA GLU A 135 -16.30 -13.23 -5.40
C GLU A 135 -14.92 -13.82 -5.71
N TYR A 136 -13.87 -13.32 -5.07
CA TYR A 136 -12.51 -13.83 -5.26
C TYR A 136 -12.36 -15.28 -4.83
N ARG A 137 -13.00 -15.69 -3.74
CA ARG A 137 -12.98 -17.10 -3.29
C ARG A 137 -13.67 -18.03 -4.28
N LYS A 138 -14.76 -17.58 -4.93
CA LYS A 138 -15.40 -18.33 -6.03
C LYS A 138 -14.46 -18.52 -7.23
N MET A 139 -13.51 -17.60 -7.45
CA MET A 139 -12.47 -17.69 -8.46
C MET A 139 -11.23 -18.50 -8.02
N GLY A 140 -11.22 -19.05 -6.80
CA GLY A 140 -10.10 -19.83 -6.25
C GLY A 140 -8.96 -18.98 -5.66
N LEU A 141 -9.19 -17.70 -5.43
CA LEU A 141 -8.21 -16.81 -4.80
C LEU A 141 -8.36 -16.81 -3.27
N PRO A 142 -7.26 -16.91 -2.51
CA PRO A 142 -7.28 -16.82 -1.05
C PRO A 142 -7.43 -15.36 -0.61
N ALA A 143 -8.64 -14.82 -0.74
CA ALA A 143 -8.98 -13.47 -0.30
C ALA A 143 -9.45 -13.44 1.16
N GLU A 144 -9.10 -12.36 1.86
CA GLU A 144 -9.49 -12.08 3.24
C GLU A 144 -10.06 -10.68 3.39
N LYS A 145 -10.94 -10.51 4.37
CA LYS A 145 -11.57 -9.21 4.66
C LYS A 145 -10.50 -8.24 5.17
N PHE A 146 -10.45 -7.05 4.58
CA PHE A 146 -9.69 -5.93 5.10
C PHE A 146 -10.48 -5.20 6.19
N SER A 147 -9.81 -4.79 7.27
CA SER A 147 -10.43 -3.93 8.27
C SER A 147 -9.44 -2.94 8.90
N LEU A 148 -9.94 -1.75 9.18
CA LEU A 148 -9.28 -0.70 9.93
C LEU A 148 -9.78 -0.69 11.37
N LYS A 149 -8.89 -0.38 12.29
CA LYS A 149 -9.28 -0.17 13.68
C LYS A 149 -9.99 1.17 13.80
N THR A 150 -11.20 1.17 14.35
CA THR A 150 -12.04 2.37 14.48
C THR A 150 -11.32 3.49 15.26
N SER A 151 -10.54 3.14 16.28
CA SER A 151 -9.78 4.11 17.08
C SER A 151 -8.54 4.70 16.38
N GLU A 152 -8.20 4.26 15.17
CA GLU A 152 -7.14 4.86 14.36
C GLU A 152 -7.62 6.02 13.48
N ILE A 153 -8.94 6.27 13.47
CA ILE A 153 -9.58 7.32 12.70
C ILE A 153 -9.86 8.51 13.62
N SER A 154 -9.17 9.62 13.36
CA SER A 154 -9.34 10.86 14.14
C SER A 154 -10.71 11.50 13.92
N PRO A 155 -11.20 12.35 14.84
CA PRO A 155 -12.42 13.13 14.66
C PRO A 155 -12.50 13.90 13.34
N LEU A 156 -11.38 14.52 12.95
CA LEU A 156 -11.29 15.27 11.69
C LEU A 156 -11.42 14.35 10.47
N GLN A 157 -10.85 13.14 10.53
CA GLN A 157 -10.98 12.15 9.45
C GLN A 157 -12.41 11.64 9.32
N TRP A 158 -13.11 11.41 10.43
CA TRP A 158 -14.54 11.09 10.39
C TRP A 158 -15.38 12.21 9.77
N CYS A 159 -15.16 13.45 10.20
CA CYS A 159 -15.87 14.61 9.62
C CYS A 159 -15.61 14.73 8.12
N ASN A 160 -14.36 14.56 7.68
CA ASN A 160 -14.01 14.57 6.26
C ASN A 160 -14.68 13.44 5.48
N LEU A 161 -14.76 12.25 6.06
CA LEU A 161 -15.43 11.09 5.46
C LEU A 161 -16.94 11.32 5.26
N PHE A 162 -17.56 12.09 6.16
CA PHE A 162 -18.96 12.46 6.08
C PHE A 162 -19.23 13.75 5.29
N GLY A 163 -18.18 14.42 4.79
CA GLY A 163 -18.31 15.67 4.05
C GLY A 163 -18.79 16.86 4.90
N ILE A 164 -18.59 16.82 6.22
CA ILE A 164 -18.98 17.89 7.15
C ILE A 164 -17.77 18.58 7.77
N ARG A 165 -17.94 19.81 8.26
CA ARG A 165 -16.85 20.52 8.95
C ARG A 165 -16.85 20.14 10.42
N ILE A 166 -15.66 19.97 11.00
CA ILE A 166 -15.50 19.69 12.43
C ILE A 166 -16.07 20.78 13.34
N VAL A 167 -16.21 22.00 12.83
CA VAL A 167 -16.74 23.17 13.56
C VAL A 167 -18.26 23.29 13.50
N ASP A 168 -18.94 22.50 12.67
CA ASP A 168 -20.40 22.46 12.61
C ASP A 168 -20.95 21.70 13.83
N SER A 169 -22.21 21.92 14.21
CA SER A 169 -22.82 21.31 15.41
C SER A 169 -22.66 19.78 15.44
N THR A 170 -22.94 19.11 14.31
CA THR A 170 -22.73 17.66 14.15
C THR A 170 -21.25 17.28 14.25
N GLY A 171 -20.34 18.06 13.66
CA GLY A 171 -18.90 17.81 13.72
C GLY A 171 -18.36 17.92 15.15
N VAL A 172 -18.83 18.92 15.91
CA VAL A 172 -18.49 19.10 17.33
C VAL A 172 -19.01 17.94 18.18
N ALA A 173 -20.24 17.47 17.93
CA ALA A 173 -20.82 16.32 18.62
C ALA A 173 -20.02 15.04 18.37
N ILE A 174 -19.66 14.77 17.11
CA ILE A 174 -18.81 13.63 16.72
C ILE A 174 -17.44 13.71 17.41
N ALA A 175 -16.80 14.89 17.38
CA ALA A 175 -15.50 15.07 17.99
C ALA A 175 -15.53 14.85 19.50
N ARG A 176 -16.57 15.34 20.19
CA ARG A 176 -16.74 15.12 21.63
C ARG A 176 -16.90 13.63 21.95
N ALA A 177 -17.81 12.94 21.25
CA ALA A 177 -18.05 11.52 21.48
C ALA A 177 -16.79 10.66 21.27
N ILE A 178 -16.00 10.96 20.23
CA ILE A 178 -14.74 10.25 19.98
C ILE A 178 -13.69 10.56 21.07
N ASN A 179 -13.59 11.82 21.52
CA ASN A 179 -12.62 12.18 22.55
C ASN A 179 -12.90 11.51 23.91
N GLU A 180 -14.17 11.25 24.26
CA GLU A 180 -14.53 10.47 25.46
C GLU A 180 -14.09 8.98 25.39
N LEU A 181 -13.84 8.51 24.17
CA LEU A 181 -13.35 7.16 23.88
C LEU A 181 -11.83 7.10 23.67
N GLU A 182 -11.13 8.24 23.75
CA GLU A 182 -9.69 8.30 23.52
C GLU A 182 -8.93 7.37 24.48
N GLY A 183 -7.92 6.66 23.94
CA GLY A 183 -7.13 5.68 24.69
C GLY A 183 -7.82 4.31 24.89
N LYS A 184 -9.06 4.13 24.42
CA LYS A 184 -9.79 2.84 24.48
C LYS A 184 -9.84 2.18 23.11
N GLU A 185 -10.11 0.88 23.09
CA GLU A 185 -10.59 0.20 21.90
C GLU A 185 -12.11 0.32 21.84
N TYR A 186 -12.65 0.80 20.72
CA TYR A 186 -14.08 1.05 20.55
C TYR A 186 -14.53 0.73 19.12
N SER A 187 -15.81 0.39 18.96
CA SER A 187 -16.50 0.21 17.67
C SER A 187 -17.25 1.47 17.26
N ILE A 188 -17.89 1.47 16.09
CA ILE A 188 -18.81 2.53 15.71
C ILE A 188 -20.01 2.62 16.66
N ASP A 189 -20.53 1.48 17.12
CA ASP A 189 -21.67 1.46 18.05
C ASP A 189 -21.34 2.16 19.38
N ASP A 190 -20.11 1.98 19.87
CA ASP A 190 -19.62 2.69 21.05
C ASP A 190 -19.64 4.22 20.82
N ILE A 191 -19.31 4.71 19.61
CA ILE A 191 -19.39 6.14 19.26
C ILE A 191 -20.83 6.62 19.24
N ILE A 192 -21.74 5.85 18.63
CA ILE A 192 -23.17 6.18 18.59
C ILE A 192 -23.75 6.28 20.00
N GLU A 193 -23.38 5.36 20.90
CA GLU A 193 -23.79 5.40 22.30
C GLU A 193 -23.27 6.65 23.02
N GLN A 194 -22.00 7.02 22.82
CA GLN A 194 -21.45 8.26 23.39
C GLN A 194 -22.17 9.51 22.85
N MET A 195 -22.52 9.53 21.56
CA MET A 195 -23.29 10.64 20.98
C MET A 195 -24.70 10.74 21.57
N ALA A 196 -25.37 9.61 21.80
CA ALA A 196 -26.70 9.59 22.42
C ALA A 196 -26.66 10.19 23.83
N ASN A 197 -25.62 9.86 24.61
CA ASN A 197 -25.44 10.29 26.00
C ASN A 197 -24.91 11.74 26.16
N ASP A 198 -24.51 12.41 25.07
CA ASP A 198 -23.94 13.78 25.12
C ASP A 198 -24.99 14.86 25.43
N ASP A 199 -25.08 15.32 26.67
CA ASP A 199 -26.06 16.33 27.10
C ASP A 199 -25.86 17.74 26.51
N ARG A 200 -24.69 18.01 25.91
CA ARG A 200 -24.33 19.32 25.35
C ARG A 200 -24.68 19.50 23.88
N SER A 201 -25.01 18.43 23.16
CA SER A 201 -25.34 18.47 21.73
C SER A 201 -26.85 18.43 21.50
N SER A 202 -27.33 19.14 20.48
CA SER A 202 -28.74 19.12 20.10
C SER A 202 -29.16 17.74 19.57
N ASN A 203 -30.45 17.40 19.68
CA ASN A 203 -30.98 16.13 19.19
C ASN A 203 -30.79 15.97 17.68
N GLU A 204 -30.85 17.07 16.91
CA GLU A 204 -30.60 17.08 15.47
C GLU A 204 -29.15 16.72 15.15
N ALA A 205 -28.19 17.27 15.90
CA ALA A 205 -26.77 16.97 15.72
C ALA A 205 -26.45 15.51 16.07
N LYS A 206 -27.06 14.98 17.15
CA LYS A 206 -26.95 13.56 17.52
C LYS A 206 -27.52 12.64 16.45
N GLY A 207 -28.74 12.89 16.01
CA GLY A 207 -29.41 12.09 14.98
C GLY A 207 -28.68 12.13 13.64
N ALA A 208 -28.14 13.29 13.25
CA ALA A 208 -27.31 13.40 12.05
C ALA A 208 -26.02 12.56 12.16
N GLY A 209 -25.31 12.64 13.29
CA GLY A 209 -24.12 11.84 13.54
C GLY A 209 -24.39 10.34 13.59
N GLU A 210 -25.47 9.92 14.23
CA GLU A 210 -25.92 8.52 14.25
C GLU A 210 -26.15 8.00 12.82
N ASN A 211 -26.82 8.77 11.96
CA ASN A 211 -27.03 8.38 10.57
C ASN A 211 -25.72 8.25 9.79
N PHE A 212 -24.77 9.17 9.99
CA PHE A 212 -23.45 9.08 9.37
C PHE A 212 -22.68 7.83 9.82
N PHE A 213 -22.71 7.52 11.12
CA PHE A 213 -22.04 6.34 11.64
C PHE A 213 -22.71 5.03 11.22
N LYS A 214 -24.04 4.98 11.10
CA LYS A 214 -24.74 3.82 10.50
C LYS A 214 -24.36 3.61 9.04
N MET A 215 -24.20 4.69 8.26
CA MET A 215 -23.66 4.62 6.91
C MET A 215 -22.21 4.11 6.92
N ALA A 216 -21.37 4.55 7.86
CA ALA A 216 -20.00 4.05 7.96
C ALA A 216 -19.93 2.55 8.32
N SER A 217 -20.82 2.09 9.20
CA SER A 217 -20.92 0.67 9.56
C SER A 217 -21.27 -0.21 8.36
N SER A 218 -22.06 0.29 7.39
CA SER A 218 -22.45 -0.51 6.22
C SER A 218 -21.31 -0.78 5.24
N TRP A 219 -20.21 -0.02 5.30
CA TRP A 219 -19.01 -0.31 4.50
C TRP A 219 -18.21 -1.50 5.06
N ASP A 220 -18.53 -1.96 6.26
CA ASP A 220 -17.94 -3.14 6.91
C ASP A 220 -16.40 -3.17 6.90
N VAL A 221 -15.77 -2.00 6.99
CA VAL A 221 -14.31 -1.84 7.03
C VAL A 221 -13.80 -1.45 8.42
N PHE A 222 -14.64 -0.85 9.26
CA PHE A 222 -14.26 -0.40 10.59
C PHE A 222 -14.55 -1.47 11.63
N ASP A 223 -13.53 -1.87 12.37
CA ASP A 223 -13.62 -2.89 13.40
C ASP A 223 -13.03 -2.38 14.73
N LYS A 224 -13.44 -2.95 15.85
CA LYS A 224 -12.95 -2.55 17.18
C LYS A 224 -11.46 -2.85 17.37
N LYS A 225 -10.99 -3.97 16.81
CA LYS A 225 -9.58 -4.39 16.85
C LYS A 225 -8.85 -4.04 15.56
N GLY A 226 -9.54 -4.14 14.42
CA GLY A 226 -8.96 -3.95 13.09
C GLY A 226 -7.95 -5.04 12.72
N MET A 227 -7.49 -5.02 11.47
CA MET A 227 -6.44 -5.93 11.03
C MET A 227 -5.06 -5.44 11.53
N PRO A 228 -4.25 -6.31 12.17
CA PRO A 228 -2.88 -5.98 12.55
C PRO A 228 -2.01 -5.59 11.35
N LEU A 229 -1.10 -4.63 11.53
CA LEU A 229 -0.28 -4.14 10.43
C LEU A 229 0.65 -5.22 9.83
N ASP A 230 1.12 -6.16 10.65
CA ASP A 230 1.96 -7.28 10.22
C ASP A 230 1.17 -8.41 9.54
N GLU A 231 -0.16 -8.33 9.54
CA GLU A 231 -1.01 -9.11 8.65
C GLU A 231 -1.20 -8.44 7.29
N ILE A 232 -1.03 -7.12 7.20
CA ILE A 232 -1.12 -6.35 5.96
C ILE A 232 0.24 -6.30 5.25
N VAL A 233 1.30 -5.99 5.98
CA VAL A 233 2.66 -5.84 5.44
C VAL A 233 3.55 -6.95 5.95
N ARG A 234 3.85 -7.90 5.07
CA ARG A 234 4.66 -9.09 5.38
C ARG A 234 5.93 -9.10 4.56
N ALA A 235 7.02 -9.47 5.23
CA ALA A 235 8.32 -9.55 4.60
C ALA A 235 8.35 -10.71 3.59
N GLY A 236 8.79 -10.44 2.38
CA GLY A 236 8.83 -11.35 1.25
C GLY A 236 7.49 -11.65 0.59
N GLU A 237 6.43 -10.91 0.94
CA GLU A 237 5.11 -11.05 0.34
C GLU A 237 4.63 -9.76 -0.31
N THR A 238 3.74 -9.94 -1.29
CA THR A 238 3.02 -8.87 -1.97
C THR A 238 1.57 -8.90 -1.53
N THR A 239 1.12 -7.84 -0.86
CA THR A 239 -0.26 -7.66 -0.45
C THR A 239 -0.96 -6.69 -1.39
N VAL A 240 -2.05 -7.14 -1.99
CA VAL A 240 -2.98 -6.29 -2.75
C VAL A 240 -4.13 -5.94 -1.83
N VAL A 241 -4.29 -4.64 -1.55
CA VAL A 241 -5.44 -4.09 -0.84
C VAL A 241 -6.37 -3.50 -1.89
N ASP A 242 -7.35 -4.30 -2.26
CA ASP A 242 -8.42 -3.90 -3.17
C ASP A 242 -9.45 -3.06 -2.41
N ILE A 243 -9.50 -1.79 -2.76
CA ILE A 243 -10.43 -0.80 -2.21
C ILE A 243 -11.37 -0.28 -3.28
N SER A 244 -11.52 -1.01 -4.39
CA SER A 244 -12.29 -0.57 -5.55
C SER A 244 -13.77 -0.31 -5.24
N SER A 245 -14.37 -1.13 -4.38
CA SER A 245 -15.78 -1.08 -3.99
C SER A 245 -16.11 0.07 -3.02
N TYR A 246 -15.12 0.71 -2.42
CA TYR A 246 -15.36 1.77 -1.42
C TYR A 246 -15.56 3.15 -2.07
N PRO A 247 -16.28 4.08 -1.42
CA PRO A 247 -16.34 5.49 -1.84
C PRO A 247 -14.96 6.16 -1.84
N GLU A 248 -14.74 7.17 -2.69
CA GLU A 248 -13.44 7.84 -2.81
C GLU A 248 -12.96 8.45 -1.49
N GLU A 249 -13.86 9.04 -0.71
CA GLU A 249 -13.58 9.61 0.60
C GLU A 249 -13.02 8.55 1.55
N LEU A 250 -13.61 7.34 1.53
CA LEU A 250 -13.14 6.22 2.32
C LEU A 250 -11.78 5.71 1.82
N LYS A 251 -11.57 5.61 0.50
CA LYS A 251 -10.26 5.25 -0.08
C LYS A 251 -9.17 6.18 0.45
N VAL A 252 -9.43 7.49 0.48
CA VAL A 252 -8.51 8.51 0.99
C VAL A 252 -8.17 8.28 2.47
N ILE A 253 -9.16 7.97 3.31
CA ILE A 253 -8.92 7.64 4.72
C ILE A 253 -8.10 6.36 4.88
N ILE A 254 -8.44 5.30 4.13
CA ILE A 254 -7.71 4.01 4.17
C ILE A 254 -6.23 4.23 3.88
N VAL A 255 -5.91 4.90 2.78
CA VAL A 255 -4.51 5.16 2.39
C VAL A 255 -3.80 6.05 3.41
N ALA A 256 -4.45 7.08 3.92
CA ALA A 256 -3.85 7.95 4.94
C ALA A 256 -3.47 7.18 6.22
N VAL A 257 -4.36 6.30 6.69
CA VAL A 257 -4.14 5.48 7.89
C VAL A 257 -3.05 4.46 7.66
N LEU A 258 -3.11 3.70 6.56
CA LEU A 258 -2.11 2.68 6.24
C LEU A 258 -0.72 3.29 6.03
N ALA A 259 -0.61 4.35 5.24
CA ALA A 259 0.66 5.02 4.97
C ALA A 259 1.31 5.56 6.25
N ARG A 260 0.51 6.14 7.16
CA ARG A 260 1.00 6.64 8.45
C ARG A 260 1.50 5.49 9.34
N LYS A 261 0.69 4.44 9.51
CA LYS A 261 1.04 3.27 10.33
C LYS A 261 2.33 2.59 9.87
N ILE A 262 2.49 2.44 8.55
CA ILE A 262 3.68 1.83 7.94
C ILE A 262 4.90 2.72 8.20
N PHE A 263 4.79 4.02 7.96
CA PHE A 263 5.91 4.95 8.16
C PHE A 263 6.35 4.96 9.63
N GLU A 264 5.43 5.09 10.58
CA GLU A 264 5.74 5.09 12.02
C GLU A 264 6.38 3.77 12.48
N SER A 265 5.92 2.64 11.93
CA SER A 265 6.50 1.33 12.21
C SER A 265 7.93 1.21 11.69
N ARG A 266 8.21 1.73 10.49
CA ARG A 266 9.58 1.82 9.95
C ARG A 266 10.48 2.71 10.80
N VAL A 267 10.00 3.88 11.23
CA VAL A 267 10.77 4.79 12.10
C VAL A 267 11.14 4.10 13.42
N ARG A 268 10.21 3.34 13.99
CA ARG A 268 10.46 2.55 15.21
C ARG A 268 11.47 1.44 14.95
N GLU A 269 11.33 0.73 13.84
CA GLU A 269 12.25 -0.35 13.47
C GLU A 269 13.68 0.17 13.26
N ARG A 270 13.83 1.31 12.58
CA ARG A 270 15.13 1.98 12.41
C ARG A 270 15.81 2.29 13.73
N LYS A 271 15.08 2.86 14.69
CA LYS A 271 15.60 3.13 16.04
C LYS A 271 16.03 1.86 16.76
N ASN A 272 15.31 0.76 16.56
CA ASN A 272 15.68 -0.51 17.16
C ASN A 272 16.91 -1.13 16.48
N ASP A 273 17.04 -0.99 15.16
CA ASP A 273 18.25 -1.42 14.42
C ASP A 273 19.49 -0.71 14.93
N GLU A 274 19.40 0.61 15.17
CA GLU A 274 20.50 1.39 15.74
C GLU A 274 20.86 0.92 17.16
N LYS A 275 19.88 0.57 17.99
CA LYS A 275 20.12 -0.01 19.32
C LYS A 275 20.81 -1.37 19.23
N ASP A 276 20.40 -2.22 18.29
CA ASP A 276 20.98 -3.55 18.09
C ASP A 276 22.47 -3.42 17.68
N ILE A 277 22.79 -2.45 16.79
CA ILE A 277 24.17 -2.12 16.39
C ILE A 277 24.99 -1.65 17.60
N ILE A 278 24.49 -0.68 18.37
CA ILE A 278 25.20 -0.12 19.53
C ILE A 278 25.50 -1.20 20.59
N LYS A 279 24.57 -2.13 20.80
CA LYS A 279 24.72 -3.21 21.80
C LYS A 279 25.52 -4.41 21.29
N GLY A 280 25.88 -4.46 20.01
CA GLY A 280 26.58 -5.58 19.39
C GLY A 280 25.82 -6.91 19.47
N LYS A 281 24.49 -6.88 19.67
CA LYS A 281 23.64 -8.07 19.80
C LYS A 281 22.46 -7.96 18.85
N SER A 282 22.34 -8.94 17.95
CA SER A 282 21.08 -9.19 17.26
C SER A 282 20.11 -9.81 18.26
N THR A 283 18.97 -9.15 18.50
CA THR A 283 17.98 -9.60 19.46
C THR A 283 17.12 -10.76 18.95
N GLY A 284 17.36 -11.26 17.73
CA GLY A 284 16.56 -12.32 17.09
C GLY A 284 15.10 -11.91 16.83
N ARG A 285 14.76 -10.63 17.05
CA ARG A 285 13.42 -10.09 16.85
C ARG A 285 13.03 -10.14 15.38
N LYS A 286 11.76 -10.45 15.10
CA LYS A 286 11.18 -10.29 13.77
C LYS A 286 11.16 -8.80 13.45
N LYS A 287 11.90 -8.38 12.43
CA LYS A 287 11.98 -6.99 11.99
C LYS A 287 10.78 -6.63 11.12
N PHE A 288 10.27 -5.41 11.26
CA PHE A 288 9.32 -4.86 10.29
C PHE A 288 10.07 -4.62 8.96
N PRO A 289 9.59 -5.09 7.80
CA PRO A 289 10.35 -5.03 6.55
C PRO A 289 10.50 -3.60 6.03
N LEU A 290 11.41 -3.39 5.08
CA LEU A 290 11.34 -2.23 4.18
C LEU A 290 10.07 -2.36 3.31
N VAL A 291 9.40 -1.26 3.01
CA VAL A 291 8.09 -1.32 2.34
C VAL A 291 8.09 -0.57 1.02
N TRP A 292 7.71 -1.26 -0.04
CA TRP A 292 7.31 -0.64 -1.30
C TRP A 292 5.79 -0.47 -1.31
N MET A 293 5.32 0.78 -1.41
CA MET A 293 3.90 1.10 -1.55
C MET A 293 3.62 1.55 -2.99
N ALA A 294 2.89 0.72 -3.72
CA ALA A 294 2.38 1.01 -5.05
C ALA A 294 0.95 1.54 -4.93
N ILE A 295 0.65 2.69 -5.50
CA ILE A 295 -0.66 3.34 -5.41
C ILE A 295 -1.18 3.58 -6.83
N ASP A 296 -2.25 2.86 -7.21
CA ASP A 296 -2.93 3.15 -8.47
C ASP A 296 -3.80 4.41 -8.34
N GLU A 297 -4.04 5.08 -9.47
CA GLU A 297 -4.81 6.33 -9.56
C GLU A 297 -4.41 7.36 -8.48
N ALA A 298 -3.10 7.57 -8.32
CA ALA A 298 -2.49 8.39 -7.28
C ALA A 298 -3.07 9.81 -7.14
N GLN A 299 -3.69 10.36 -8.19
CA GLN A 299 -4.38 11.64 -8.15
C GLN A 299 -5.56 11.69 -7.16
N ILE A 300 -6.18 10.54 -6.83
CA ILE A 300 -7.22 10.44 -5.78
C ILE A 300 -6.63 10.84 -4.42
N PHE A 301 -5.37 10.46 -4.18
CA PHE A 301 -4.68 10.66 -2.90
C PHE A 301 -3.78 11.90 -2.87
N LEU A 302 -3.50 12.49 -4.03
CA LEU A 302 -2.67 13.68 -4.19
C LEU A 302 -3.42 14.81 -4.93
N PRO A 303 -4.62 15.22 -4.46
CA PRO A 303 -5.37 16.27 -5.13
C PRO A 303 -4.63 17.62 -5.05
N PRO A 304 -4.94 18.62 -5.90
CA PRO A 304 -4.34 19.95 -5.83
C PRO A 304 -4.50 20.62 -4.46
N GLY A 305 -5.66 20.43 -3.81
CA GLY A 305 -5.99 20.98 -2.50
C GLY A 305 -5.34 20.25 -1.31
N LYS A 306 -5.87 20.51 -0.11
CA LYS A 306 -5.52 19.78 1.12
C LYS A 306 -6.21 18.41 1.11
N SER A 307 -5.51 17.39 1.58
CA SER A 307 -6.05 16.05 1.80
C SER A 307 -5.23 15.33 2.84
N VAL A 308 -5.89 14.54 3.69
CA VAL A 308 -5.23 13.78 4.77
C VAL A 308 -4.23 12.76 4.24
N SER A 309 -4.51 12.14 3.09
CA SER A 309 -3.58 11.20 2.45
C SER A 309 -2.38 11.92 1.86
N LYS A 310 -2.59 13.07 1.22
CA LYS A 310 -1.54 13.91 0.65
C LYS A 310 -0.51 14.35 1.70
N ASP A 311 -0.97 14.79 2.86
CA ASP A 311 -0.08 15.22 3.94
C ASP A 311 0.84 14.09 4.40
N VAL A 312 0.32 12.86 4.50
CA VAL A 312 1.10 11.68 4.89
C VAL A 312 2.05 11.26 3.75
N ILE A 313 1.55 11.11 2.52
CA ILE A 313 2.34 10.65 1.37
C ILE A 313 3.49 11.63 1.07
N ILE A 314 3.22 12.93 1.03
CA ILE A 314 4.26 13.91 0.71
C ILE A 314 5.22 14.09 1.89
N ASN A 315 4.70 14.40 3.09
CA ASN A 315 5.57 14.82 4.19
C ASN A 315 6.32 13.67 4.84
N GLN A 316 5.73 12.47 4.90
CA GLN A 316 6.36 11.31 5.50
C GLN A 316 7.07 10.46 4.43
N TRP A 317 6.35 9.94 3.44
CA TRP A 317 6.93 9.00 2.48
C TRP A 317 7.91 9.66 1.50
N MET A 318 7.51 10.73 0.80
CA MET A 318 8.36 11.33 -0.23
C MET A 318 9.53 12.14 0.35
N ARG A 319 9.29 12.92 1.40
CA ARG A 319 10.32 13.78 2.01
C ARG A 319 11.23 13.04 2.99
N GLN A 320 10.67 12.14 3.81
CA GLN A 320 11.42 11.49 4.89
C GLN A 320 11.68 10.00 4.63
N GLY A 321 10.95 9.33 3.74
CA GLY A 321 10.99 7.87 3.55
C GLY A 321 12.33 7.25 3.14
N ARG A 322 13.37 8.06 2.91
CA ARG A 322 14.76 7.58 2.76
C ARG A 322 15.44 7.26 4.10
N GLN A 323 14.95 7.79 5.22
CA GLN A 323 15.57 7.68 6.54
C GLN A 323 15.14 6.42 7.34
N PRO A 324 13.84 6.02 7.35
CA PRO A 324 13.34 4.91 8.15
C PRO A 324 13.58 3.52 7.55
#